data_AF-A0A2D9HEQ5-F1
#
_entry.id   AF-A0A2D9HEQ5-F1
#
_cell.length_a   1.000
_cell.length_b   1.000
_cell.length_c   1.000
_cell.angle_alpha   90.00
_cell.angle_beta   90.00
_cell.angle_gamma   90.00
#
_symmetry.space_group_name_H-M   'P 1'
#
loop_
_entity.id
_entity.type
_entity.pdbx_description
1 polymer ?
#
loop_
_entity_poly.entity_id
_entity_poly.type
_entity_poly.pdbx_seq_one_letter_code
_entity_poly.pdbx_strand_id
1 'polypeptide(L)'
;MVLWCALLLACPETLEPAPNPSPEQPTPQVQQPTEPKPTRPSSAEKTWTRPGDYDRPITAGNPLKGFLTSHQWTTPDQRVPHRLEFLYLPFDRIMPTAGAPDFDGVLEPYLEASAARHNHMILRFYLDYPGRAAALPGWLSDTVSCTPYEEYGGGCSPNYDDPRLQATLLEFIEAFGDRYDGDQRLGFIQLGLLGFWGEWHTYPHGEIFAPPAFQREVIAAFDAAFDATHLMLRYPIHDSPERAIGFHADSFAYSTLGDVPWFFHT
;
A
#
# COMPACT_ATOMS: atom_id res chain seq x y z
N MET A 1 30.38 9.11 -36.63
CA MET A 1 30.71 8.44 -35.36
C MET A 1 29.47 8.48 -34.50
N VAL A 2 28.65 7.42 -34.56
CA VAL A 2 27.39 7.34 -33.80
C VAL A 2 27.75 6.78 -32.44
N LEU A 3 27.65 7.60 -31.40
CA LEU A 3 27.88 7.19 -30.02
C LEU A 3 26.60 6.50 -29.54
N TRP A 4 26.61 5.18 -29.43
CA TRP A 4 25.60 4.44 -28.67
C TRP A 4 25.81 4.74 -27.19
N CYS A 5 24.89 5.49 -26.60
CA CYS A 5 24.78 5.64 -25.16
C CYS A 5 24.03 4.41 -24.64
N ALA A 6 24.75 3.40 -24.17
CA ALA A 6 24.15 2.34 -23.39
C ALA A 6 23.82 2.91 -22.01
N LEU A 7 22.57 3.32 -21.79
CA LEU A 7 22.03 3.44 -20.45
C LEU A 7 22.04 2.03 -19.85
N LEU A 8 23.02 1.76 -19.00
CA LEU A 8 22.94 0.68 -18.02
C LEU A 8 21.79 1.09 -17.08
N LEU A 9 20.59 0.56 -17.34
CA LEU A 9 19.52 0.51 -16.34
C LEU A 9 20.10 -0.25 -15.15
N ALA A 10 20.54 0.48 -14.13
CA ALA A 10 20.89 -0.11 -12.86
C ALA A 10 19.63 -0.85 -12.36
N CYS A 11 19.79 -2.14 -12.05
CA CYS A 11 18.73 -2.86 -11.38
C CYS A 11 18.49 -2.13 -10.04
N PRO A 12 17.25 -1.72 -9.71
CA PRO A 12 16.99 -1.08 -8.43
C PRO A 12 17.51 -1.98 -7.31
N GLU A 13 18.09 -1.36 -6.29
CA GLU A 13 18.62 -2.08 -5.14
C GLU A 13 17.51 -2.98 -4.58
N THR A 14 17.78 -4.29 -4.52
CA THR A 14 16.76 -5.28 -4.19
C THR A 14 16.23 -5.03 -2.79
N LEU A 15 14.91 -4.88 -2.67
CA LEU A 15 14.25 -4.86 -1.36
C LEU A 15 14.57 -6.17 -0.64
N GLU A 16 14.72 -6.08 0.69
CA GLU A 16 14.85 -7.30 1.49
C GLU A 16 13.63 -8.20 1.24
N PRO A 17 13.81 -9.50 0.94
CA PRO A 17 12.70 -10.41 0.70
C PRO A 17 11.86 -10.58 1.97
N ALA A 18 10.54 -10.78 1.83
CA ALA A 18 9.66 -10.99 2.99
C ALA A 18 10.25 -12.04 3.96
N PRO A 19 10.19 -11.80 5.29
CA PRO A 19 10.54 -12.84 6.25
C PRO A 19 9.68 -14.08 5.97
N ASN A 20 10.24 -15.27 6.21
CA ASN A 20 9.47 -16.51 6.09
C ASN A 20 8.20 -16.41 6.94
N PRO A 21 7.04 -16.88 6.44
CA PRO A 21 5.82 -16.86 7.23
C PRO A 21 6.08 -17.58 8.56
N SER A 22 5.78 -16.91 9.68
CA SER A 22 5.81 -17.56 10.98
C SER A 22 4.90 -18.79 10.96
N PRO A 23 5.22 -19.88 11.70
CA PRO A 23 4.36 -21.05 11.80
C PRO A 23 2.95 -20.63 12.25
N GLU A 24 1.90 -21.33 11.78
CA GLU A 24 0.48 -21.02 12.02
C GLU A 24 0.23 -20.39 13.40
N GLN A 25 -0.05 -19.09 13.41
CA GLN A 25 -0.42 -18.34 14.60
C GLN A 25 -1.93 -18.05 14.57
N PRO A 26 -2.60 -18.01 15.74
CA PRO A 26 -4.04 -17.84 15.82
C PRO A 26 -4.48 -16.56 15.10
N THR A 27 -5.50 -16.73 14.27
CA THR A 27 -5.92 -15.74 13.28
C THR A 27 -6.70 -14.58 13.95
N PRO A 28 -6.65 -13.36 13.38
CA PRO A 28 -7.25 -12.14 13.90
C PRO A 28 -8.74 -12.17 14.25
N GLN A 29 -9.08 -12.08 15.55
CA GLN A 29 -10.34 -11.46 15.97
C GLN A 29 -10.23 -9.94 15.78
N VAL A 30 -10.63 -9.45 14.61
CA VAL A 30 -10.78 -8.01 14.39
C VAL A 30 -11.84 -7.49 15.37
N GLN A 31 -11.42 -6.76 16.41
CA GLN A 31 -12.31 -5.77 17.00
C GLN A 31 -12.49 -4.69 15.94
N GLN A 32 -13.48 -4.89 15.06
CA GLN A 32 -13.95 -3.79 14.23
C GLN A 32 -14.30 -2.65 15.20
N PRO A 33 -13.98 -1.39 14.87
CA PRO A 33 -14.51 -0.26 15.63
C PRO A 33 -15.99 -0.54 15.90
N THR A 34 -16.41 -0.44 17.16
CA THR A 34 -17.78 -0.73 17.60
C THR A 34 -18.81 0.26 17.05
N GLU A 35 -18.51 0.90 15.92
CA GLU A 35 -19.50 1.57 15.10
C GLU A 35 -20.61 0.55 14.79
N PRO A 36 -21.89 0.92 15.01
CA PRO A 36 -22.99 0.03 14.70
C PRO A 36 -22.85 -0.41 13.25
N LYS A 37 -22.89 -1.74 13.04
CA LYS A 37 -22.83 -2.35 11.71
C LYS A 37 -23.69 -1.52 10.76
N PRO A 38 -23.12 -0.84 9.76
CA PRO A 38 -23.90 0.03 8.90
C PRO A 38 -25.02 -0.82 8.31
N THR A 39 -26.27 -0.44 8.58
CA THR A 39 -27.44 -1.03 7.93
C THR A 39 -27.48 -0.49 6.52
N ARG A 40 -26.48 -0.83 5.70
CA ARG A 40 -26.52 -0.62 4.26
C ARG A 40 -27.57 -1.61 3.75
N PRO A 41 -28.75 -1.16 3.28
CA PRO A 41 -29.68 -2.08 2.62
C PRO A 41 -28.93 -2.73 1.46
N SER A 42 -29.18 -4.01 1.16
CA SER A 42 -28.50 -4.76 0.08
C SER A 42 -28.78 -4.22 -1.33
N SER A 43 -29.30 -3.00 -1.45
CA SER A 43 -29.77 -2.32 -2.65
C SER A 43 -29.27 -0.86 -2.75
N ALA A 44 -28.43 -0.37 -1.81
CA ALA A 44 -27.82 0.94 -1.94
C ALA A 44 -26.61 0.84 -2.89
N GLU A 45 -26.81 1.18 -4.16
CA GLU A 45 -25.75 1.25 -5.16
C GLU A 45 -25.26 2.69 -5.28
N LYS A 46 -23.97 2.91 -4.97
CA LYS A 46 -23.26 4.14 -5.32
C LYS A 46 -22.26 3.78 -6.41
N THR A 47 -22.42 4.36 -7.59
CA THR A 47 -21.54 4.11 -8.72
C THR A 47 -20.58 5.28 -8.88
N TRP A 48 -19.29 4.98 -8.83
CA TRP A 48 -18.24 5.89 -9.24
C TRP A 48 -17.79 5.50 -10.64
N THR A 49 -17.78 6.45 -11.56
CA THR A 49 -17.25 6.25 -12.91
C THR A 49 -15.95 7.02 -13.01
N ARG A 50 -14.82 6.30 -13.08
CA ARG A 50 -13.54 6.88 -13.48
C ARG A 50 -13.24 6.44 -14.91
N PRO A 51 -12.95 7.37 -15.85
CA PRO A 51 -12.44 7.01 -17.16
C PRO A 51 -11.13 6.25 -16.97
N GLY A 52 -11.06 5.01 -17.45
CA GLY A 52 -9.79 4.29 -17.52
C GLY A 52 -8.95 4.84 -18.66
N ASP A 53 -8.12 5.83 -18.39
CA ASP A 53 -7.09 6.28 -19.32
C ASP A 53 -5.80 5.51 -19.02
N TYR A 54 -5.59 4.41 -19.76
CA TYR A 54 -4.39 3.60 -19.64
C TYR A 54 -3.73 3.48 -20.98
N ASP A 55 -2.40 3.57 -20.99
CA ASP A 55 -1.59 3.33 -22.17
C ASP A 55 -1.74 1.86 -22.62
N ARG A 56 -2.59 1.65 -23.62
CA ARG A 56 -2.79 0.32 -24.22
C ARG A 56 -1.51 -0.23 -24.87
N PRO A 57 -0.69 0.58 -25.57
CA PRO A 57 0.66 0.20 -25.96
C PRO A 57 1.55 -0.30 -24.81
N ILE A 58 1.49 0.31 -23.62
CA ILE A 58 2.23 -0.19 -22.45
C ILE A 58 1.69 -1.53 -21.97
N THR A 59 0.40 -1.83 -22.11
CA THR A 59 -0.23 -3.00 -21.45
C THR A 59 -0.59 -4.20 -22.33
N ALA A 60 -0.32 -4.12 -23.64
CA ALA A 60 -0.61 -5.17 -24.62
C ALA A 60 -2.01 -5.81 -24.48
N GLY A 61 -3.03 -5.01 -24.11
CA GLY A 61 -4.44 -5.42 -24.14
C GLY A 61 -5.01 -6.14 -22.92
N ASN A 62 -4.28 -6.27 -21.80
CA ASN A 62 -4.84 -6.78 -20.54
C ASN A 62 -4.63 -5.81 -19.36
N PRO A 63 -5.17 -4.57 -19.42
CA PRO A 63 -4.94 -3.59 -18.37
C PRO A 63 -5.63 -4.02 -17.07
N LEU A 64 -4.86 -4.00 -15.98
CA LEU A 64 -5.34 -4.00 -14.59
C LEU A 64 -6.08 -5.24 -14.08
N LYS A 65 -5.86 -6.41 -14.68
CA LYS A 65 -6.41 -7.68 -14.18
C LYS A 65 -5.51 -8.88 -14.48
N GLY A 66 -5.66 -9.92 -13.67
CA GLY A 66 -4.95 -11.19 -13.83
C GLY A 66 -3.96 -11.45 -12.69
N PHE A 67 -3.08 -12.42 -12.90
CA PHE A 67 -1.99 -12.70 -11.96
C PHE A 67 -0.97 -11.57 -11.96
N LEU A 68 -0.31 -11.38 -10.83
CA LEU A 68 0.77 -10.42 -10.63
C LEU A 68 1.97 -11.10 -9.96
N THR A 69 3.12 -10.46 -10.08
CA THR A 69 4.33 -10.81 -9.32
C THR A 69 4.64 -9.72 -8.30
N SER A 70 5.35 -10.07 -7.22
CA SER A 70 5.70 -9.13 -6.15
C SER A 70 7.20 -9.02 -6.00
N HIS A 71 7.70 -7.77 -6.00
CA HIS A 71 9.10 -7.44 -5.73
C HIS A 71 9.57 -7.89 -4.33
N GLN A 72 8.62 -8.19 -3.44
CA GLN A 72 8.89 -8.66 -2.08
C GLN A 72 9.28 -10.15 -2.01
N TRP A 73 8.90 -10.95 -2.99
CA TRP A 73 9.09 -12.41 -2.96
C TRP A 73 10.06 -12.91 -4.02
N THR A 74 10.06 -12.27 -5.19
CA THR A 74 10.92 -12.67 -6.30
C THR A 74 11.13 -11.52 -7.26
N THR A 75 12.24 -11.56 -8.01
CA THR A 75 12.37 -10.70 -9.19
C THR A 75 11.22 -11.02 -10.16
N PRO A 76 10.55 -10.02 -10.76
CA PRO A 76 9.48 -10.25 -11.72
C PRO A 76 9.85 -11.30 -12.79
N ASP A 77 9.06 -12.37 -12.86
CA ASP A 77 9.29 -13.51 -13.75
C ASP A 77 8.31 -13.52 -14.92
N GLN A 78 8.84 -13.42 -16.14
CA GLN A 78 8.07 -13.31 -17.38
C GLN A 78 7.57 -14.66 -17.93
N ARG A 79 7.82 -15.78 -17.26
CA ARG A 79 7.35 -17.12 -17.69
C ARG A 79 5.82 -17.23 -17.67
N VAL A 80 5.14 -16.53 -16.76
CA VAL A 80 3.68 -16.40 -16.74
C VAL A 80 3.31 -15.02 -17.27
N PRO A 81 2.53 -14.91 -18.36
CA PRO A 81 2.09 -13.61 -18.86
C PRO A 81 1.29 -12.84 -17.80
N HIS A 82 1.81 -11.70 -17.36
CA HIS A 82 1.17 -10.78 -16.43
C HIS A 82 1.32 -9.34 -16.92
N ARG A 83 0.48 -8.43 -16.39
CA ARG A 83 0.52 -6.99 -16.69
C ARG A 83 0.54 -6.13 -15.43
N LEU A 84 0.74 -6.78 -14.28
CA LEU A 84 0.73 -6.18 -12.97
C LEU A 84 1.94 -6.67 -12.19
N GLU A 85 2.60 -5.74 -11.53
CA GLU A 85 3.62 -5.98 -10.52
C GLU A 85 3.19 -5.34 -9.21
N PHE A 86 3.64 -5.86 -8.09
CA PHE A 86 3.33 -5.32 -6.77
C PHE A 86 4.61 -4.94 -6.03
N LEU A 87 4.62 -3.74 -5.46
CA LEU A 87 5.73 -3.17 -4.72
C LEU A 87 5.27 -2.74 -3.32
N TYR A 88 5.88 -3.35 -2.32
CA TYR A 88 5.93 -2.81 -0.97
C TYR A 88 7.13 -1.88 -0.85
N LEU A 89 6.91 -0.63 -0.45
CA LEU A 89 8.00 0.32 -0.24
C LEU A 89 8.06 0.79 1.22
N PRO A 90 9.18 0.58 1.92
CA PRO A 90 9.33 1.10 3.28
C PRO A 90 9.40 2.63 3.27
N PHE A 91 8.76 3.25 4.25
CA PHE A 91 8.61 4.70 4.32
C PHE A 91 9.95 5.43 4.55
N ASP A 92 10.86 4.85 5.32
CA ASP A 92 12.22 5.38 5.55
C ASP A 92 13.05 5.56 4.28
N ARG A 93 12.90 4.64 3.31
CA ARG A 93 13.60 4.73 2.02
C ARG A 93 13.07 5.88 1.18
N ILE A 94 11.76 6.06 1.11
CA ILE A 94 11.17 7.12 0.29
C ILE A 94 11.24 8.50 0.95
N MET A 95 11.36 8.57 2.28
CA MET A 95 11.44 9.83 3.05
C MET A 95 12.79 10.02 3.76
N PRO A 96 13.91 10.09 3.02
CA PRO A 96 15.23 10.21 3.65
C PRO A 96 15.40 11.54 4.40
N THR A 97 14.65 12.58 4.04
CA THR A 97 14.66 13.89 4.68
C THR A 97 13.23 14.41 4.87
N ALA A 98 12.99 15.15 5.95
CA ALA A 98 11.69 15.76 6.22
C ALA A 98 11.23 16.67 5.07
N GLY A 99 10.00 16.49 4.62
CA GLY A 99 9.38 17.29 3.56
C GLY A 99 9.94 17.08 2.15
N ALA A 100 10.83 16.11 1.93
CA ALA A 100 11.45 15.87 0.63
C ALA A 100 11.48 14.36 0.29
N PRO A 101 10.38 13.81 -0.28
CA PRO A 101 10.37 12.43 -0.76
C PRO A 101 11.37 12.23 -1.91
N ASP A 102 12.15 11.15 -1.89
CA ASP A 102 13.09 10.78 -2.96
C ASP A 102 12.43 9.90 -4.02
N PHE A 103 11.49 10.47 -4.76
CA PHE A 103 10.78 9.76 -5.82
C PHE A 103 11.70 9.29 -6.95
N ASP A 104 12.64 10.15 -7.38
CA ASP A 104 13.53 9.86 -8.51
C ASP A 104 14.58 8.78 -8.16
N GLY A 105 15.12 8.79 -6.94
CA GLY A 105 16.11 7.80 -6.51
C GLY A 105 15.50 6.46 -6.11
N VAL A 106 14.24 6.45 -5.65
CA VAL A 106 13.64 5.26 -5.04
C VAL A 106 12.49 4.68 -5.86
N LEU A 107 11.47 5.46 -6.24
CA LEU A 107 10.27 4.93 -6.88
C LEU A 107 10.40 4.83 -8.41
N GLU A 108 10.94 5.87 -9.06
CA GLU A 108 11.11 5.90 -10.52
C GLU A 108 11.85 4.68 -11.09
N PRO A 109 12.93 4.17 -10.48
CA PRO A 109 13.61 2.98 -10.99
C PRO A 109 12.70 1.74 -11.08
N TYR A 110 11.76 1.57 -10.14
CA TYR A 110 10.80 0.47 -10.19
C TYR A 110 9.73 0.70 -11.25
N LEU A 111 9.23 1.93 -11.39
CA LEU A 111 8.22 2.28 -12.39
C LEU A 111 8.76 2.14 -13.82
N GLU A 112 9.97 2.64 -14.08
CA GLU A 112 10.66 2.49 -15.36
C GLU A 112 10.92 1.01 -15.70
N ALA A 113 11.38 0.23 -14.71
CA ALA A 113 11.61 -1.19 -14.92
C ALA A 113 10.31 -1.96 -15.22
N SER A 114 9.22 -1.66 -14.52
CA SER A 114 7.89 -2.25 -14.76
C SER A 114 7.36 -1.86 -16.13
N ALA A 115 7.45 -0.58 -16.50
CA ALA A 115 7.02 -0.06 -17.80
C ALA A 115 7.80 -0.70 -18.96
N ALA A 116 9.13 -0.88 -18.80
CA ALA A 116 9.97 -1.58 -19.77
C ALA A 116 9.56 -3.05 -19.99
N ARG A 117 8.89 -3.67 -19.00
CA ARG A 117 8.27 -5.00 -19.10
C ARG A 117 6.82 -4.98 -19.54
N HIS A 118 6.28 -3.81 -19.90
CA HIS A 118 4.89 -3.65 -20.31
C HIS A 118 3.89 -3.95 -19.17
N ASN A 119 4.27 -3.62 -17.94
CA ASN A 119 3.50 -3.88 -16.72
C ASN A 119 3.17 -2.57 -15.99
N HIS A 120 2.01 -2.55 -15.33
CA HIS A 120 1.70 -1.52 -14.34
C HIS A 120 2.12 -1.93 -12.93
N MET A 121 2.43 -0.95 -12.10
CA MET A 121 2.75 -1.16 -10.69
C MET A 121 1.51 -1.00 -9.80
N ILE A 122 1.34 -1.91 -8.86
CA ILE A 122 0.53 -1.72 -7.66
C ILE A 122 1.49 -1.34 -6.53
N LEU A 123 1.23 -0.23 -5.86
CA LEU A 123 2.14 0.31 -4.84
C LEU A 123 1.48 0.32 -3.47
N ARG A 124 2.24 -0.10 -2.44
CA ARG A 124 1.88 0.12 -1.04
C ARG A 124 3.09 0.56 -0.23
N PHE A 125 2.94 1.65 0.52
CA PHE A 125 3.94 2.07 1.49
C PHE A 125 3.65 1.47 2.88
N TYR A 126 4.69 1.22 3.68
CA TYR A 126 4.52 0.77 5.06
C TYR A 126 5.49 1.47 6.01
N LEU A 127 5.05 1.64 7.26
CA LEU A 127 5.90 2.10 8.37
C LEU A 127 6.30 0.95 9.28
N ASP A 128 5.44 -0.05 9.40
CA ASP A 128 5.61 -1.19 10.29
C ASP A 128 5.39 -2.47 9.49
N TYR A 129 6.42 -3.29 9.37
CA TYR A 129 6.36 -4.59 8.70
C TYR A 129 6.86 -5.64 9.70
N PRO A 130 5.96 -6.40 10.33
CA PRO A 130 6.36 -7.43 11.29
C PRO A 130 7.44 -8.38 10.75
N GLY A 131 8.40 -8.69 11.61
CA GLY A 131 9.65 -9.37 11.28
C GLY A 131 10.75 -8.45 10.74
N ARG A 132 10.58 -7.12 10.80
CA ARG A 132 11.57 -6.10 10.38
C ARG A 132 11.68 -4.96 11.37
N ALA A 133 12.75 -4.19 11.24
CA ALA A 133 12.82 -2.87 11.87
C ALA A 133 11.72 -1.95 11.32
N ALA A 134 11.21 -1.05 12.17
CA ALA A 134 10.25 -0.03 11.74
C ALA A 134 10.87 0.83 10.63
N ALA A 135 10.13 1.03 9.55
CA ALA A 135 10.51 1.85 8.41
C ALA A 135 10.24 3.34 8.69
N LEU A 136 10.69 3.84 9.85
CA LEU A 136 10.68 5.26 10.17
C LEU A 136 12.06 5.86 9.85
N PRO A 137 12.14 6.92 9.03
CA PRO A 137 13.41 7.61 8.81
C PRO A 137 14.00 8.09 10.14
N GLY A 138 15.34 8.10 10.25
CA GLY A 138 16.04 8.44 11.50
C GLY A 138 15.58 9.76 12.14
N TRP A 139 15.40 10.80 11.33
CA TRP A 139 14.94 12.11 11.80
C TRP A 139 13.54 12.07 12.45
N LEU A 140 12.72 11.09 12.09
CA LEU A 140 11.39 10.89 12.65
C LEU A 140 11.42 9.92 13.85
N SER A 141 12.15 8.81 13.75
CA SER A 141 12.28 7.83 14.84
C SER A 141 13.03 8.37 16.07
N ASP A 142 13.86 9.41 15.91
CA ASP A 142 14.48 10.13 17.03
C ASP A 142 13.45 10.91 17.88
N THR A 143 12.26 11.16 17.35
CA THR A 143 11.28 12.07 17.97
C THR A 143 9.90 11.46 18.17
N VAL A 144 9.49 10.53 17.31
CA VAL A 144 8.24 9.77 17.38
C VAL A 144 8.52 8.43 18.05
N SER A 145 7.89 8.20 19.19
CA SER A 145 7.98 6.91 19.88
C SER A 145 7.31 5.81 19.06
N CYS A 146 7.72 4.57 19.27
CA CYS A 146 7.02 3.40 18.77
C CYS A 146 6.79 2.39 19.91
N THR A 147 5.75 1.57 19.77
CA THR A 147 5.40 0.51 20.73
C THR A 147 5.92 -0.82 20.19
N PRO A 148 6.86 -1.50 20.89
CA PRO A 148 7.35 -2.80 20.47
C PRO A 148 6.31 -3.89 20.68
N TYR A 149 6.36 -4.92 19.85
CA TYR A 149 5.54 -6.13 19.91
C TYR A 149 6.37 -7.35 19.47
N GLU A 150 5.88 -8.58 19.74
CA GLU A 150 6.62 -9.83 19.45
C GLU A 150 5.92 -10.70 18.39
N GLU A 151 4.63 -10.47 18.16
CA GLU A 151 3.79 -11.17 17.21
C GLU A 151 4.35 -11.06 15.79
N TYR A 152 4.18 -12.12 14.98
CA TYR A 152 4.59 -12.16 13.57
C TYR A 152 6.09 -11.89 13.32
N GLY A 153 6.94 -12.19 14.30
CA GLY A 153 8.37 -11.91 14.25
C GLY A 153 8.77 -10.56 14.86
N GLY A 154 7.80 -9.86 15.46
CA GLY A 154 8.00 -8.64 16.20
C GLY A 154 8.27 -7.42 15.33
N GLY A 155 8.39 -6.26 15.98
CA GLY A 155 8.60 -4.99 15.31
C GLY A 155 8.34 -3.85 16.27
N CYS A 156 8.13 -2.65 15.72
CA CYS A 156 7.79 -1.48 16.51
C CYS A 156 6.76 -0.63 15.77
N SER A 157 5.55 -0.55 16.32
CA SER A 157 4.47 0.22 15.71
C SER A 157 4.58 1.69 16.07
N PRO A 158 4.65 2.61 15.10
CA PRO A 158 4.84 4.02 15.38
C PRO A 158 3.65 4.60 16.15
N ASN A 159 3.88 5.58 17.01
CA ASN A 159 2.80 6.28 17.71
C ASN A 159 1.98 7.14 16.74
N TYR A 160 0.86 6.58 16.27
CA TYR A 160 -0.05 7.26 15.35
C TYR A 160 -0.82 8.44 15.97
N ASP A 161 -0.77 8.66 17.28
CA ASP A 161 -1.29 9.87 17.94
C ASP A 161 -0.28 11.05 17.88
N ASP A 162 0.96 10.81 17.45
CA ASP A 162 1.98 11.87 17.41
C ASP A 162 1.71 12.84 16.24
N PRO A 163 1.48 14.14 16.52
CA PRO A 163 1.13 15.11 15.49
C PRO A 163 2.24 15.31 14.44
N ARG A 164 3.51 15.02 14.78
CA ARG A 164 4.62 15.10 13.82
C ARG A 164 4.56 13.99 12.80
N LEU A 165 4.22 12.78 13.25
CA LEU A 165 3.98 11.65 12.35
C LEU A 165 2.77 11.93 11.46
N GLN A 166 1.66 12.39 12.06
CA GLN A 166 0.44 12.70 11.31
C GLN A 166 0.69 13.73 10.21
N ALA A 167 1.32 14.86 10.55
CA ALA A 167 1.69 15.89 9.58
C ALA A 167 2.59 15.34 8.46
N THR A 168 3.63 14.58 8.83
CA THR A 168 4.56 13.98 7.86
C THR A 168 3.84 13.06 6.87
N LEU A 169 2.93 12.22 7.35
CA LEU A 169 2.21 11.27 6.49
C LEU A 169 1.25 12.00 5.55
N LEU A 170 0.56 13.04 6.03
CA LEU A 170 -0.34 13.84 5.20
C LEU A 170 0.42 14.64 4.14
N GLU A 171 1.53 15.29 4.51
CA GLU A 171 2.43 16.00 3.57
C GLU A 171 3.00 15.04 2.51
N PHE A 172 3.36 13.82 2.91
CA PHE A 172 3.82 12.80 1.96
C PHE A 172 2.72 12.41 0.97
N ILE A 173 1.49 12.19 1.42
CA ILE A 173 0.36 11.82 0.55
C ILE A 173 0.10 12.92 -0.48
N GLU A 174 0.11 14.19 -0.05
CA GLU A 174 -0.03 15.35 -0.93
C GLU A 174 1.07 15.38 -1.99
N ALA A 175 2.35 15.32 -1.58
CA ALA A 175 3.48 15.30 -2.50
C ALA A 175 3.46 14.09 -3.46
N PHE A 176 2.96 12.95 -3.00
CA PHE A 176 2.81 11.75 -3.81
C PHE A 176 1.72 11.91 -4.87
N GLY A 177 0.57 12.49 -4.51
CA GLY A 177 -0.49 12.87 -5.45
C GLY A 177 -0.02 13.85 -6.51
N ASP A 178 0.58 14.96 -6.08
CA ASP A 178 1.11 16.00 -6.96
C ASP A 178 2.06 15.45 -8.03
N ARG A 179 2.84 14.42 -7.69
CA ARG A 179 3.84 13.84 -8.58
C ARG A 179 3.29 12.74 -9.50
N TYR A 180 2.28 11.98 -9.05
CA TYR A 180 1.90 10.70 -9.65
C TYR A 180 0.42 10.51 -9.98
N ASP A 181 -0.45 11.45 -9.65
CA ASP A 181 -1.83 11.35 -10.11
C ASP A 181 -1.90 11.39 -11.65
N GLY A 182 -2.54 10.37 -12.23
CA GLY A 182 -2.60 10.18 -13.68
C GLY A 182 -1.36 9.53 -14.32
N ASP A 183 -0.35 9.13 -13.54
CA ASP A 183 0.78 8.38 -14.07
C ASP A 183 0.33 6.99 -14.56
N GLN A 184 0.42 6.77 -15.87
CA GLN A 184 -0.08 5.55 -16.52
C GLN A 184 0.77 4.31 -16.22
N ARG A 185 1.93 4.45 -15.56
CA ARG A 185 2.72 3.31 -15.07
C ARG A 185 2.12 2.72 -13.79
N LEU A 186 1.27 3.48 -13.08
CA LEU A 186 0.57 3.03 -11.89
C LEU A 186 -0.77 2.39 -12.26
N GLY A 187 -1.00 1.18 -11.78
CA GLY A 187 -2.27 0.51 -11.92
C GLY A 187 -3.22 0.79 -10.76
N PHE A 188 -2.72 0.62 -9.54
CA PHE A 188 -3.44 0.91 -8.32
C PHE A 188 -2.50 1.37 -7.22
N ILE A 189 -2.97 2.30 -6.38
CA ILE A 189 -2.31 2.65 -5.12
C ILE A 189 -3.11 2.03 -4.00
N GLN A 190 -2.47 1.16 -3.22
CA GLN A 190 -3.05 0.68 -1.98
C GLN A 190 -2.73 1.69 -0.88
N LEU A 191 -3.79 2.15 -0.20
CA LEU A 191 -3.67 3.01 0.96
C LEU A 191 -2.90 2.23 2.02
N GLY A 192 -1.60 2.53 2.16
CA GLY A 192 -0.70 1.91 3.12
C GLY A 192 -0.51 2.78 4.35
N LEU A 193 0.73 2.85 4.84
CA LEU A 193 1.22 3.68 5.95
C LEU A 193 0.67 3.29 7.35
N LEU A 194 -0.60 2.93 7.45
CA LEU A 194 -1.25 2.61 8.71
C LEU A 194 -1.24 1.10 8.99
N GLY A 195 -0.77 0.73 10.19
CA GLY A 195 -0.80 -0.62 10.72
C GLY A 195 0.30 -1.54 10.20
N PHE A 196 0.26 -2.78 10.69
CA PHE A 196 1.17 -3.85 10.31
C PHE A 196 1.05 -4.12 8.81
N TRP A 197 2.19 -4.21 8.13
CA TRP A 197 2.30 -4.33 6.67
C TRP A 197 1.61 -3.20 5.88
N GLY A 198 1.25 -2.07 6.54
CA GLY A 198 0.38 -1.06 5.94
C GLY A 198 -1.03 -1.58 5.64
N GLU A 199 -1.48 -2.61 6.35
CA GLU A 199 -2.74 -3.32 6.09
C GLU A 199 -3.93 -2.83 6.94
N TRP A 200 -3.81 -1.68 7.58
CA TRP A 200 -4.90 -1.06 8.36
C TRP A 200 -5.39 -1.90 9.56
N HIS A 201 -4.46 -2.55 10.25
CA HIS A 201 -4.66 -3.09 11.61
C HIS A 201 -3.31 -3.22 12.31
N THR A 202 -3.34 -3.36 13.63
CA THR A 202 -2.20 -3.74 14.47
C THR A 202 -2.53 -4.97 15.31
N TYR A 203 -3.50 -5.79 14.86
CA TYR A 203 -3.93 -6.98 15.59
C TYR A 203 -2.74 -7.82 16.09
N PRO A 204 -2.74 -8.31 17.34
CA PRO A 204 -3.83 -8.21 18.33
C PRO A 204 -3.91 -6.89 19.10
N HIS A 205 -3.01 -5.95 18.84
CA HIS A 205 -2.86 -4.69 19.55
C HIS A 205 -3.74 -3.57 18.99
N GLY A 206 -5.07 -3.69 19.08
CA GLY A 206 -5.98 -2.64 18.61
C GLY A 206 -5.73 -1.27 19.26
N GLU A 207 -5.18 -1.26 20.48
CA GLU A 207 -4.86 -0.07 21.27
C GLU A 207 -3.71 0.78 20.73
N ILE A 208 -2.83 0.23 19.88
CA ILE A 208 -1.71 0.96 19.27
C ILE A 208 -2.00 1.38 17.83
N PHE A 209 -3.20 1.07 17.30
CA PHE A 209 -3.56 1.46 15.94
C PHE A 209 -3.84 2.96 15.84
N ALA A 210 -3.81 3.49 14.62
CA ALA A 210 -4.15 4.87 14.35
C ALA A 210 -5.52 5.24 14.92
N PRO A 211 -5.68 6.41 15.58
CA PRO A 211 -6.97 6.83 16.08
C PRO A 211 -7.96 7.02 14.92
N PRO A 212 -9.27 6.72 15.10
CA PRO A 212 -10.26 6.83 14.02
C PRO A 212 -10.32 8.19 13.32
N ALA A 213 -10.01 9.29 14.03
CA ALA A 213 -9.94 10.62 13.43
C ALA A 213 -8.81 10.70 12.39
N PHE A 214 -7.60 10.25 12.75
CA PHE A 214 -6.47 10.25 11.84
C PHE A 214 -6.64 9.25 10.68
N GLN A 215 -7.27 8.09 10.92
CA GLN A 215 -7.64 7.16 9.83
C GLN A 215 -8.51 7.85 8.76
N ARG A 216 -9.51 8.65 9.18
CA ARG A 216 -10.36 9.43 8.26
C ARG A 216 -9.59 10.51 7.52
N GLU A 217 -8.65 11.18 8.20
CA GLU A 217 -7.77 12.17 7.57
C GLU A 217 -6.88 11.54 6.49
N VAL A 218 -6.28 10.38 6.76
CA VAL A 218 -5.48 9.65 5.77
C VAL A 218 -6.33 9.22 4.57
N ILE A 219 -7.54 8.68 4.79
CA ILE A 219 -8.46 8.33 3.69
C ILE A 219 -8.80 9.57 2.85
N ALA A 220 -9.14 10.68 3.51
CA ALA A 220 -9.49 11.92 2.84
C ALA A 220 -8.31 12.52 2.06
N ALA A 221 -7.10 12.44 2.60
CA ALA A 221 -5.88 12.92 1.94
C ALA A 221 -5.61 12.14 0.66
N PHE A 222 -5.68 10.80 0.68
CA PHE A 222 -5.50 10.01 -0.53
C PHE A 222 -6.58 10.30 -1.58
N ASP A 223 -7.86 10.36 -1.17
CA ASP A 223 -8.97 10.67 -2.08
C ASP A 223 -8.83 12.06 -2.73
N ALA A 224 -8.31 13.05 -1.99
CA ALA A 224 -8.05 14.39 -2.51
C ALA A 224 -6.81 14.48 -3.39
N ALA A 225 -5.80 13.65 -3.13
CA ALA A 225 -4.52 13.64 -3.83
C ALA A 225 -4.58 12.89 -5.18
N PHE A 226 -5.58 12.03 -5.40
CA PHE A 226 -5.66 11.17 -6.57
C PHE A 226 -7.04 11.16 -7.24
N ASP A 227 -7.22 12.02 -8.24
CA ASP A 227 -8.44 12.11 -9.05
C ASP A 227 -8.43 11.13 -10.23
N ALA A 228 -7.26 10.82 -10.78
CA ALA A 228 -7.10 9.95 -11.95
C ALA A 228 -6.64 8.53 -11.57
N THR A 229 -5.63 8.39 -10.72
CA THR A 229 -5.06 7.10 -10.34
C THR A 229 -5.99 6.33 -9.40
N HIS A 230 -6.12 5.02 -9.61
CA HIS A 230 -7.07 4.20 -8.85
C HIS A 230 -6.55 3.87 -7.46
N LEU A 231 -7.38 4.09 -6.45
CA LEU A 231 -7.09 3.83 -5.05
C LEU A 231 -7.73 2.51 -4.58
N MET A 232 -7.06 1.80 -3.67
CA MET A 232 -7.61 0.64 -2.99
C MET A 232 -7.31 0.69 -1.48
N LEU A 233 -8.33 0.47 -0.67
CA LEU A 233 -8.19 0.31 0.79
C LEU A 233 -8.44 -1.15 1.17
N ARG A 234 -7.81 -1.65 2.24
CA ARG A 234 -8.03 -3.05 2.65
C ARG A 234 -9.47 -3.31 3.14
N TYR A 235 -10.05 -2.35 3.86
CA TYR A 235 -11.35 -2.53 4.51
C TYR A 235 -12.33 -1.41 4.16
N PRO A 236 -13.63 -1.70 4.01
CA PRO A 236 -14.68 -0.70 3.81
C PRO A 236 -15.06 -0.01 5.14
N ILE A 237 -14.10 0.68 5.75
CA ILE A 237 -14.25 1.39 7.03
C ILE A 237 -14.50 2.88 6.83
N HIS A 238 -15.05 3.53 7.86
CA HIS A 238 -15.32 4.97 7.86
C HIS A 238 -16.19 5.39 6.67
N ASP A 239 -15.85 6.51 6.03
CA ASP A 239 -16.50 7.05 4.83
C ASP A 239 -15.82 6.58 3.53
N SER A 240 -14.85 5.65 3.58
CA SER A 240 -14.21 5.13 2.36
C SER A 240 -15.19 4.54 1.33
N PRO A 241 -16.30 3.86 1.70
CA PRO A 241 -17.25 3.38 0.70
C PRO A 241 -18.09 4.50 0.08
N GLU A 242 -18.04 5.70 0.67
CA GLU A 242 -18.68 6.90 0.14
C GLU A 242 -17.74 7.73 -0.74
N ARG A 243 -16.54 7.22 -1.05
CA ARG A 243 -15.50 7.85 -1.88
C ARG A 243 -15.19 7.01 -3.10
N ALA A 244 -14.41 7.55 -4.04
CA ALA A 244 -14.00 6.84 -5.24
C ALA A 244 -12.79 5.92 -4.98
N ILE A 245 -12.90 5.11 -3.92
CA ILE A 245 -11.87 4.18 -3.43
C ILE A 245 -12.39 2.74 -3.59
N GLY A 246 -11.59 1.89 -4.25
CA GLY A 246 -11.83 0.46 -4.34
C GLY A 246 -11.35 -0.30 -3.09
N PHE A 247 -11.54 -1.62 -3.08
CA PHE A 247 -11.08 -2.46 -1.98
C PHE A 247 -10.26 -3.66 -2.46
N HIS A 248 -9.26 -4.07 -1.68
CA HIS A 248 -8.44 -5.25 -1.95
C HIS A 248 -8.44 -6.21 -0.76
N ALA A 249 -8.11 -7.49 -1.03
CA ALA A 249 -7.99 -8.52 -0.02
C ALA A 249 -6.67 -9.29 -0.19
N ASP A 250 -5.78 -9.14 0.79
CA ASP A 250 -4.45 -9.80 0.77
C ASP A 250 -4.52 -11.29 1.16
N SER A 251 -5.69 -11.76 1.59
CA SER A 251 -5.93 -13.14 2.03
C SER A 251 -6.97 -13.86 1.15
N PHE A 252 -7.08 -13.46 -0.13
CA PHE A 252 -7.95 -14.13 -1.08
C PHE A 252 -7.63 -15.62 -1.16
N ALA A 253 -8.66 -16.47 -1.08
CA ALA A 253 -8.60 -17.94 -0.99
C ALA A 253 -8.02 -18.54 0.30
N TYR A 254 -7.53 -17.75 1.26
CA TYR A 254 -7.11 -18.25 2.59
C TYR A 254 -8.27 -18.29 3.59
N SER A 255 -9.17 -17.31 3.55
CA SER A 255 -10.31 -17.19 4.51
C SER A 255 -11.61 -16.75 3.84
N THR A 256 -11.81 -17.15 2.59
CA THR A 256 -12.93 -16.67 1.76
C THR A 256 -14.23 -17.46 1.94
N LEU A 257 -14.17 -18.72 2.37
CA LEU A 257 -15.35 -19.62 2.39
C LEU A 257 -16.10 -19.70 3.73
N GLY A 258 -15.72 -18.91 4.74
CA GLY A 258 -16.46 -18.87 6.02
C GLY A 258 -16.11 -19.94 7.04
N ASP A 259 -15.06 -20.72 6.78
CA ASP A 259 -14.58 -21.77 7.71
C ASP A 259 -13.79 -21.22 8.91
N VAL A 260 -13.55 -19.91 8.94
CA VAL A 260 -12.95 -19.18 10.06
C VAL A 260 -13.91 -18.10 10.55
N PRO A 261 -13.85 -17.67 11.83
CA PRO A 261 -14.83 -16.72 12.40
C PRO A 261 -14.81 -15.31 11.76
N TRP A 262 -13.84 -15.04 10.89
CA TRP A 262 -13.67 -13.82 10.10
C TRP A 262 -13.47 -14.20 8.64
N PHE A 263 -14.47 -13.96 7.80
CA PHE A 263 -14.44 -14.24 6.38
C PHE A 263 -15.04 -13.08 5.59
N PHE A 264 -14.67 -12.97 4.33
CA PHE A 264 -15.32 -12.03 3.42
C PHE A 264 -16.66 -12.60 2.96
N HIS A 265 -17.74 -11.88 3.23
CA HIS A 265 -19.04 -12.13 2.64
C HIS A 265 -18.99 -11.80 1.14
N THR A 266 -19.48 -12.73 0.31
CA THR A 266 -19.90 -12.46 -1.07
C THR A 266 -21.13 -11.58 -1.09
#